data_AF-A0AAU7PUN8-F1
#
_entry.id   AF-A0AAU7PUN8-F1
#
_cell.length_a   1.000
_cell.length_b   1.000
_cell.length_c   1.000
_cell.angle_alpha   90.00
_cell.angle_beta   90.00
_cell.angle_gamma   90.00
#
_symmetry.space_group_name_H-M   'P 1'
#
loop_
_entity.id
_entity.type
_entity.pdbx_description
1 polymer ?
#
loop_
_entity_poly.entity_id
_entity_poly.type
_entity_poly.pdbx_seq_one_letter_code
_entity_poly.pdbx_strand_id
1 'polypeptide(L)'
;MNSTTSMIAEEYRIQQWATDIQACQMRPKDISVAAWCHEHGITKANYYYRLRRVREACLDGVEQTNPAPVFAQLPTGSAVGNLMEPDAIIRFGDCSIEIRNSISADLLEKLLQLIHHA
;
A
#
# COMPACT_ATOMS: atom_id res chain seq x y z
N MET A 1 14.13 -35.74 -19.13
CA MET A 1 14.46 -34.61 -20.01
C MET A 1 13.21 -34.29 -20.82
N ASN A 2 12.60 -33.12 -20.61
CA ASN A 2 11.51 -32.62 -21.44
C ASN A 2 12.07 -32.22 -22.81
N SER A 3 11.38 -32.60 -23.89
CA SER A 3 11.75 -32.16 -25.25
C SER A 3 11.53 -30.65 -25.41
N THR A 4 12.35 -29.98 -26.23
CA THR A 4 12.21 -28.54 -26.55
C THR A 4 10.78 -28.18 -26.95
N THR A 5 10.12 -29.05 -27.73
CA THR A 5 8.72 -28.88 -28.14
C THR A 5 7.76 -28.87 -26.95
N SER A 6 8.01 -29.70 -25.94
CA SER A 6 7.17 -29.79 -24.73
C SER A 6 7.31 -28.53 -23.86
N MET A 7 8.52 -27.98 -23.78
CA MET A 7 8.78 -26.73 -23.08
C MET A 7 8.08 -25.54 -23.74
N ILE A 8 8.19 -25.41 -25.06
CA ILE A 8 7.51 -24.36 -25.83
C ILE A 8 5.99 -24.50 -25.73
N ALA A 9 5.47 -25.73 -25.79
CA ALA A 9 4.04 -25.98 -25.64
C ALA A 9 3.53 -25.57 -24.25
N GLU A 10 4.30 -25.82 -23.19
CA GLU A 10 3.93 -25.36 -21.85
C GLU A 10 3.92 -23.83 -21.74
N GLU A 11 4.95 -23.16 -22.23
CA GLU A 11 5.02 -21.70 -22.23
C GLU A 11 3.83 -21.07 -22.97
N TYR A 12 3.48 -21.62 -24.14
CA TYR A 12 2.31 -21.18 -24.90
C TYR A 12 1.00 -21.35 -24.10
N ARG A 13 0.82 -22.47 -23.39
CA ARG A 13 -0.37 -22.67 -22.54
C ARG A 13 -0.44 -21.65 -21.41
N ILE A 14 0.69 -21.37 -20.76
CA ILE A 14 0.76 -20.37 -19.69
C ILE A 14 0.38 -18.99 -20.22
N GLN A 15 0.87 -18.58 -21.38
CA GLN A 15 0.51 -17.31 -22.02
C GLN A 15 -0.98 -17.24 -22.38
N GLN A 16 -1.54 -18.32 -22.93
CA GLN A 16 -2.97 -18.40 -23.22
C GLN A 16 -3.80 -18.28 -21.92
N TRP A 17 -3.43 -18.99 -20.87
CA TRP A 17 -4.12 -18.92 -19.59
C TRP A 17 -4.02 -17.54 -18.94
N ALA A 18 -2.89 -16.85 -19.07
CA ALA A 18 -2.75 -15.48 -18.58
C ALA A 18 -3.75 -14.53 -19.25
N THR A 19 -3.96 -14.70 -20.56
CA THR A 19 -4.96 -13.94 -21.33
C THR A 19 -6.38 -14.22 -20.83
N ASP A 20 -6.74 -15.50 -20.67
CA ASP A 20 -8.05 -15.91 -20.14
C ASP A 20 -8.30 -15.36 -18.73
N ILE A 21 -7.28 -15.39 -17.86
CA ILE A 21 -7.35 -14.87 -16.50
C ILE A 21 -7.58 -13.36 -16.51
N GLN A 22 -6.87 -12.61 -17.36
CA GLN A 22 -7.05 -11.18 -17.49
C GLN A 22 -8.48 -10.84 -17.94
N ALA A 23 -9.00 -11.57 -18.93
CA ALA A 23 -10.39 -11.42 -19.38
C ALA A 23 -11.40 -11.69 -18.23
N CYS A 24 -11.18 -12.74 -17.44
CA CYS A 24 -12.01 -13.02 -16.26
C CYS A 24 -11.89 -11.93 -15.19
N GLN A 25 -10.74 -11.30 -15.01
CA GLN A 25 -10.56 -10.20 -14.05
C GLN A 25 -11.25 -8.90 -14.50
N MET A 26 -11.35 -8.67 -15.82
CA MET A 26 -12.02 -7.52 -16.42
C MET A 26 -13.55 -7.67 -16.51
N ARG A 27 -14.10 -8.82 -16.09
CA ARG A 27 -15.54 -9.06 -16.13
C ARG A 27 -16.30 -8.07 -15.22
N PRO A 28 -17.56 -7.72 -15.54
CA PRO A 28 -18.45 -6.97 -14.66
C PRO A 28 -18.55 -7.57 -13.25
N LYS A 29 -18.62 -6.74 -12.21
CA LYS A 29 -18.59 -7.19 -10.80
C LYS A 29 -19.78 -8.07 -10.41
N ASP A 30 -20.90 -7.91 -11.10
CA ASP A 30 -22.13 -8.70 -10.98
C ASP A 30 -21.99 -10.12 -11.55
N ILE A 31 -20.99 -10.37 -12.40
CA ILE A 31 -20.70 -11.71 -12.92
C ILE A 31 -19.76 -12.44 -11.96
N SER A 32 -20.21 -13.60 -11.46
CA SER A 32 -19.35 -14.47 -10.66
C SER A 32 -18.29 -15.17 -11.53
N VAL A 33 -17.14 -15.53 -10.93
CA VAL A 33 -16.11 -16.34 -11.63
C VAL A 33 -16.71 -17.66 -12.14
N ALA A 34 -17.65 -18.25 -11.41
CA ALA A 34 -18.30 -19.50 -11.81
C ALA A 34 -19.15 -19.34 -13.08
N ALA A 35 -19.89 -18.24 -13.19
CA ALA A 35 -20.69 -17.93 -14.38
C ALA A 35 -19.78 -17.66 -15.59
N TRP A 36 -18.72 -16.88 -15.41
CA TRP A 36 -17.72 -16.63 -16.47
C TRP A 36 -17.07 -17.94 -16.94
N CYS A 37 -16.67 -18.81 -16.02
CA CYS A 37 -16.09 -20.12 -16.35
C CYS A 37 -17.07 -20.99 -17.17
N HIS A 38 -18.35 -20.99 -16.81
CA HIS A 38 -19.38 -21.73 -17.53
C HIS A 38 -19.53 -21.24 -18.98
N GLU A 39 -19.58 -19.93 -19.19
CA GLU A 39 -19.63 -19.31 -20.53
C GLU A 39 -18.38 -19.62 -21.37
N HIS A 40 -17.21 -19.70 -20.73
CA HIS A 40 -15.92 -19.97 -21.38
C HIS A 40 -15.59 -21.47 -21.45
N GLY A 41 -16.54 -22.36 -21.12
CA GLY A 41 -16.39 -23.80 -21.28
C GLY A 41 -15.34 -24.43 -20.36
N ILE A 42 -15.01 -23.80 -19.23
CA ILE A 42 -14.04 -24.32 -18.25
C ILE A 42 -14.70 -24.56 -16.88
N THR A 43 -14.16 -25.49 -16.13
CA THR A 43 -14.59 -25.67 -14.73
C THR A 43 -13.94 -24.64 -13.84
N LYS A 44 -14.62 -24.26 -12.74
CA LYS A 44 -14.06 -23.37 -11.72
C LYS A 44 -12.74 -23.89 -11.15
N ALA A 45 -12.62 -25.21 -10.95
CA ALA A 45 -11.39 -25.84 -10.50
C ALA A 45 -10.24 -25.66 -11.51
N ASN A 46 -10.51 -25.85 -12.81
CA ASN A 46 -9.53 -25.63 -13.87
C ASN A 46 -9.07 -24.16 -13.91
N TYR A 47 -10.00 -23.21 -13.76
CA TYR A 47 -9.66 -21.78 -13.67
C TYR A 47 -8.66 -21.49 -12.54
N TYR A 48 -8.91 -21.96 -11.32
CA TYR A 48 -8.00 -21.70 -10.20
C TYR A 48 -6.66 -22.46 -10.34
N TYR A 49 -6.68 -23.64 -10.97
CA TYR A 49 -5.45 -24.34 -11.34
C TYR A 49 -4.61 -23.49 -12.32
N ARG A 50 -5.21 -23.00 -13.41
CA ARG A 50 -4.54 -22.11 -14.39
C ARG A 50 -4.01 -20.84 -13.72
N LEU A 51 -4.82 -20.21 -12.85
CA LEU A 51 -4.43 -19.02 -12.10
C LEU A 51 -3.19 -19.26 -11.25
N ARG A 52 -3.14 -20.40 -10.55
CA ARG A 52 -1.97 -20.79 -9.77
C ARG A 52 -0.74 -20.96 -10.66
N ARG A 53 -0.87 -21.69 -11.78
CA ARG A 53 0.23 -21.95 -12.72
C ARG A 53 0.81 -20.68 -13.33
N VAL A 54 -0.05 -19.74 -13.71
CA VAL A 54 0.38 -18.44 -14.26
C VAL A 54 1.15 -17.64 -13.21
N ARG A 55 0.69 -17.63 -11.94
CA ARG A 55 1.41 -16.96 -10.84
C ARG A 55 2.78 -17.59 -10.58
N GLU A 56 2.87 -18.90 -10.57
CA GLU A 56 4.14 -19.63 -10.42
C GLU A 56 5.12 -19.23 -11.54
N ALA A 57 4.67 -19.26 -12.80
CA ALA A 57 5.51 -18.86 -13.94
C ALA A 57 5.96 -17.39 -13.89
N CYS A 58 5.12 -16.47 -13.40
CA CYS A 58 5.53 -15.08 -13.19
C CYS A 58 6.65 -14.97 -12.13
N LEU A 59 6.57 -15.75 -11.05
CA LEU A 59 7.58 -15.73 -9.99
C LEU A 59 8.91 -16.31 -10.48
N ASP A 60 8.88 -17.41 -11.22
CA ASP A 60 10.08 -18.04 -11.80
C ASP A 60 10.84 -17.08 -12.73
N GLY A 61 10.12 -16.22 -13.47
CA GLY A 61 10.73 -15.16 -14.30
C GLY A 61 11.29 -13.97 -13.49
N VAL A 62 10.74 -13.71 -12.30
CA VAL A 62 11.23 -12.64 -11.40
C VAL A 62 12.50 -13.07 -10.66
N GLU A 63 12.65 -14.34 -10.30
CA GLU A 63 13.89 -14.89 -9.72
C GLU A 63 15.12 -14.67 -10.62
N GLN A 64 14.93 -14.49 -11.93
CA GLN A 64 16.01 -14.22 -12.90
C GLN A 64 16.40 -12.73 -12.98
N THR A 65 15.61 -11.83 -12.40
CA THR A 65 15.80 -10.37 -12.49
C THR A 65 15.89 -9.67 -11.14
N ASN A 66 15.74 -10.38 -10.02
CA ASN A 66 15.80 -9.76 -8.70
C ASN A 66 17.24 -9.74 -8.14
N PRO A 67 17.89 -8.58 -7.98
CA PRO A 67 18.83 -8.43 -6.87
C PRO A 67 18.08 -8.73 -5.57
N ALA A 68 18.74 -9.35 -4.59
CA ALA A 68 18.16 -9.76 -3.31
C ALA A 68 17.18 -8.71 -2.76
N PRO A 69 16.06 -9.11 -2.14
CA PRO A 69 15.04 -8.18 -1.66
C PRO A 69 15.69 -7.14 -0.77
N VAL A 70 15.86 -5.92 -1.30
CA VAL A 70 16.39 -4.80 -0.54
C VAL A 70 15.25 -4.39 0.38
N PHE A 71 15.44 -4.61 1.68
CA PHE A 71 14.59 -4.04 2.70
C PHE A 71 14.66 -2.52 2.55
N ALA A 72 13.71 -1.93 1.81
CA ALA A 72 13.56 -0.49 1.78
C ALA A 72 13.09 -0.10 3.19
N GLN A 73 13.97 0.55 3.95
CA GLN A 73 13.51 1.29 5.11
C GLN A 73 12.44 2.24 4.56
N LEU A 74 11.20 2.11 5.04
CA LEU A 74 10.29 3.24 4.93
C LEU A 74 11.07 4.43 5.47
N PRO A 75 11.00 5.62 4.84
CA PRO A 75 11.42 6.82 5.51
C PRO A 75 10.67 6.79 6.83
N THR A 76 11.37 6.45 7.92
CA THR A 76 10.96 6.90 9.22
C THR A 76 10.94 8.38 8.97
N GLY A 77 9.73 8.93 8.87
CA GLY A 77 9.58 10.37 8.79
C GLY A 77 10.53 10.86 9.86
N SER A 78 11.55 11.62 9.44
CA SER A 78 12.21 12.50 10.37
C SER A 78 11.14 13.52 10.72
N ALA A 79 10.14 13.07 11.49
CA ALA A 79 9.41 13.86 12.43
C ALA A 79 10.33 13.96 13.66
N VAL A 80 11.54 14.47 13.44
CA VAL A 80 12.00 15.60 14.23
C VAL A 80 11.34 16.87 13.66
N GLY A 81 10.06 16.78 13.31
CA GLY A 81 9.16 17.90 13.51
C GLY A 81 9.07 17.97 15.02
N ASN A 82 9.59 19.04 15.59
CA ASN A 82 9.37 19.37 17.00
C ASN A 82 7.94 18.97 17.36
N LEU A 83 7.76 17.97 18.24
CA LEU A 83 6.49 17.66 18.91
C LEU A 83 6.17 18.78 19.92
N MET A 84 6.37 20.02 19.52
CA MET A 84 6.27 21.19 20.37
C MET A 84 5.49 22.27 19.65
N GLU A 85 4.39 21.88 18.98
CA GLU A 85 3.32 22.82 18.71
C GLU A 85 2.67 23.19 20.05
N PRO A 86 2.50 24.49 20.34
CA PRO A 86 1.82 24.92 21.55
C PRO A 86 0.32 24.57 21.48
N ASP A 87 -0.25 24.21 22.62
CA ASP A 87 -1.67 23.89 22.77
C ASP A 87 -2.55 25.14 22.58
N ALA A 88 -2.01 26.33 22.84
CA ALA A 88 -2.66 27.59 22.54
C ALA A 88 -1.62 28.71 22.31
N ILE A 89 -1.95 29.69 21.48
CA ILE A 89 -1.12 30.89 21.26
C ILE A 89 -1.97 32.13 21.54
N ILE A 90 -1.48 32.99 22.44
CA ILE A 90 -2.07 34.31 22.71
C ILE A 90 -1.21 35.38 22.03
N ARG A 91 -1.83 36.28 21.26
CA ARG A 91 -1.15 37.39 20.56
C ARG A 91 -1.65 38.73 21.08
N PHE A 92 -0.72 39.63 21.43
CA PHE A 92 -1.02 41.00 21.89
C PHE A 92 0.07 41.96 21.37
N GLY A 93 -0.31 42.89 20.48
CA GLY A 93 0.64 43.77 19.81
C GLY A 93 1.73 42.99 19.06
N ASP A 94 2.99 43.33 19.34
CA ASP A 94 4.18 42.67 18.78
C ASP A 94 4.66 41.46 19.61
N CYS A 95 3.89 41.05 20.62
CA CYS A 95 4.22 39.93 21.50
C CYS A 95 3.30 38.73 21.28
N SER A 96 3.87 37.53 21.38
CA SER A 96 3.15 36.26 21.33
C SER A 96 3.56 35.37 22.49
N ILE A 97 2.58 34.77 23.15
CA ILE A 97 2.78 33.77 24.20
C ILE A 97 2.29 32.43 23.71
N GLU A 98 3.19 31.45 23.75
CA GLU A 98 2.93 30.06 23.42
C GLU A 98 2.67 29.29 24.72
N ILE A 99 1.48 28.69 24.81
CA ILE A 99 1.01 27.97 25.99
C ILE A 99 1.08 26.48 25.71
N ARG A 100 1.60 25.73 26.68
CA ARG A 100 1.51 24.28 26.73
C ARG A 100 0.63 23.83 27.88
N ASN A 101 -0.02 22.68 27.74
CA ASN A 101 -0.88 22.08 28.75
C ASN A 101 -0.13 21.68 30.04
N SER A 102 1.20 21.77 30.04
CA SER A 102 2.05 21.63 31.22
C SER A 102 2.19 22.91 32.06
N ILE A 103 1.57 24.02 31.67
CA ILE A 103 1.65 25.28 32.44
C ILE A 103 0.79 25.19 33.71
N SER A 104 1.30 25.71 34.82
CA SER A 104 0.49 25.86 36.03
C SER A 104 -0.41 27.10 35.94
N ALA A 105 -1.58 27.04 36.59
CA ALA A 105 -2.50 28.17 36.66
C ALA A 105 -1.85 29.42 37.25
N ASP A 106 -1.04 29.27 38.31
CA ASP A 106 -0.33 30.39 38.96
C ASP A 106 0.65 31.10 38.02
N LEU A 107 1.33 30.34 37.16
CA LEU A 107 2.29 30.90 36.21
C LEU A 107 1.55 31.62 35.06
N LEU A 108 0.48 31.01 34.56
CA LEU A 108 -0.36 31.63 33.53
C LEU A 108 -0.97 32.95 34.03
N GLU A 109 -1.46 32.99 35.26
CA GLU A 109 -2.06 34.19 35.86
C GLU A 109 -1.02 35.32 36.01
N LYS A 110 0.19 35.00 36.49
CA LYS A 110 1.28 35.98 36.60
C LYS A 110 1.70 36.54 35.24
N LEU A 111 1.75 35.71 34.20
CA LEU A 111 2.06 36.15 32.85
C LEU A 111 0.98 37.10 32.32
N LEU A 112 -0.30 36.78 32.52
CA LEU A 112 -1.41 37.66 32.12
C LEU A 112 -1.42 38.99 32.89
N GLN A 113 -1.12 38.98 34.19
CA GLN A 113 -1.01 40.19 35.01
C GLN A 113 0.12 41.11 34.52
N LEU A 114 1.29 40.55 34.17
CA LEU A 114 2.41 41.32 33.61
C LEU A 114 2.05 42.03 32.30
N ILE A 115 1.26 41.36 31.45
CA ILE A 115 0.82 41.94 30.17
C ILE A 115 -0.26 43.01 30.39
N HIS A 116 -1.10 42.85 31.41
CA HIS A 116 -2.13 43.85 31.74
C HIS A 116 -1.54 45.16 32.29
N HIS A 117 -0.34 45.11 32.88
CA HIS A 117 0.38 46.27 33.41
C HIS A 117 1.39 46.90 32.43
N ALA A 118 1.53 46.35 31.22
CA ALA A 118 2.39 46.86 30.15
C ALA A 118 1.58 47.73 29.17
#